data_AF-A0A845STW2-F1
#
_entry.id   AF-A0A845STW2-F1
#
_cell.length_a   1.000
_cell.length_b   1.000
_cell.length_c   1.000
_cell.angle_alpha   90.00
_cell.angle_beta   90.00
_cell.angle_gamma   90.00
#
_symmetry.space_group_name_H-M   'P 1'
#
loop_
_entity.id
_entity.type
_entity.pdbx_description
1 polymer ?
#
loop_
_entity_poly.entity_id
_entity_poly.type
_entity_poly.pdbx_seq_one_letter_code
_entity_poly.pdbx_strand_id
1 'polypeptide(L)'
;MKRKVTNIGDLKINGYEGEYIFENIEKTHDFYEADTLKKWSSLIKNPQVIFDIGANLGNHTLYWATKLSPKVIYSFEPLKANLECLQRNCDDNQLQERVVIVPEAVGGQKNIVQIKNYDESNLGSTSFEVQKSDDSVGIPLTTVDIFVQENQLERLDFVKIDTEGFECDVLAGMQQSIQRFHPAIWVEVSAETGEKVNQLLEQMGYFLADVIRANLLFLDKKLYSEVESYDFKQALYEMLYYLNRTNLYYENYVKMKGWNENNIAKNTQLSGQNQILKSQMEELNSQLTNKSNDLIQLNEDFKRQNEDWNIRYEQLEQLNEDFKRQNEDWQTRYDELEQNTKNLQEKINLLLEIQEKLLADKTYLEQEVERFAHLNREYAEALSDQVQS
;
A
#
# COMPACT_ATOMS: atom_id res chain seq x y z
N MET A 1 -19.95 -21.81 -0.67
CA MET A 1 -19.34 -21.56 -2.00
C MET A 1 -20.28 -20.69 -2.84
N LYS A 2 -19.77 -19.67 -3.53
CA LYS A 2 -20.57 -18.80 -4.40
C LYS A 2 -20.80 -19.49 -5.74
N ARG A 3 -22.05 -19.83 -6.05
CA ARG A 3 -22.43 -20.55 -7.28
C ARG A 3 -22.32 -19.63 -8.50
N LYS A 4 -21.98 -20.23 -9.64
CA LYS A 4 -21.86 -19.58 -10.95
C LYS A 4 -22.40 -20.48 -12.05
N VAL A 5 -22.73 -19.87 -13.19
CA VAL A 5 -23.17 -20.57 -14.40
C VAL A 5 -22.46 -19.96 -15.60
N THR A 6 -21.99 -20.79 -16.52
CA THR A 6 -21.42 -20.43 -17.82
C THR A 6 -22.06 -21.30 -18.91
N ASN A 7 -21.71 -21.06 -20.18
CA ASN A 7 -22.21 -21.86 -21.30
C ASN A 7 -21.07 -22.40 -22.17
N ILE A 8 -21.25 -23.60 -22.71
CA ILE A 8 -20.47 -24.18 -23.82
C ILE A 8 -21.43 -24.35 -25.00
N GLY A 9 -21.42 -23.38 -25.92
CA GLY A 9 -22.47 -23.28 -26.94
C GLY A 9 -23.85 -23.13 -26.30
N ASP A 10 -24.77 -24.05 -26.60
CA ASP A 10 -26.13 -24.07 -26.03
C ASP A 10 -26.21 -24.80 -24.67
N LEU A 11 -25.13 -25.43 -24.22
CA LEU A 11 -25.10 -26.18 -22.97
C LEU A 11 -24.82 -25.26 -21.79
N LYS A 12 -25.60 -25.40 -20.72
CA LYS A 12 -25.39 -24.69 -19.45
C LYS A 12 -24.49 -25.50 -18.53
N ILE A 13 -23.46 -24.87 -17.97
CA ILE A 13 -22.57 -25.49 -16.99
C ILE A 13 -22.66 -24.67 -15.70
N ASN A 14 -23.04 -25.33 -14.62
CA ASN A 14 -23.11 -24.86 -13.25
C ASN A 14 -21.83 -25.30 -12.53
N GLY A 15 -21.30 -24.39 -11.70
CA GLY A 15 -20.18 -24.64 -10.81
C GLY A 15 -20.13 -23.60 -9.71
N TYR A 16 -18.96 -23.39 -9.13
CA TYR A 16 -18.77 -22.42 -8.06
C TYR A 16 -17.38 -21.79 -8.13
N GLU A 17 -17.26 -20.59 -7.57
CA GLU A 17 -16.00 -19.83 -7.51
C GLU A 17 -14.91 -20.61 -6.77
N GLY A 18 -13.70 -20.67 -7.34
CA GLY A 18 -12.59 -21.47 -6.84
C GLY A 18 -12.51 -22.90 -7.35
N GLU A 19 -13.55 -23.41 -8.05
CA GLU A 19 -13.49 -24.75 -8.66
C GLU A 19 -12.71 -24.70 -9.97
N TYR A 20 -11.64 -25.50 -10.07
CA TYR A 20 -10.65 -25.39 -11.13
C TYR A 20 -11.22 -25.75 -12.51
N ILE A 21 -12.00 -26.82 -12.61
CA ILE A 21 -12.58 -27.27 -13.88
C ILE A 21 -13.58 -26.21 -14.39
N PHE A 22 -14.45 -25.71 -13.53
CA PHE A 22 -15.43 -24.68 -13.85
C PHE A 22 -14.76 -23.37 -14.27
N GLU A 23 -13.72 -22.91 -13.56
CA GLU A 23 -12.98 -21.72 -13.95
C GLU A 23 -12.25 -21.89 -15.29
N ASN A 24 -11.79 -23.10 -15.61
CA ASN A 24 -11.21 -23.38 -16.92
C ASN A 24 -12.26 -23.23 -18.01
N ILE A 25 -13.43 -23.85 -17.84
CA ILE A 25 -14.57 -23.74 -18.75
C ILE A 25 -15.03 -22.28 -18.90
N GLU A 26 -15.09 -21.50 -17.81
CA GLU A 26 -15.45 -20.08 -17.84
C GLU A 26 -14.47 -19.26 -18.70
N LYS A 27 -13.18 -19.63 -18.73
CA LYS A 27 -12.14 -18.94 -19.50
C LYS A 27 -12.06 -19.40 -20.96
N THR A 28 -12.24 -20.69 -21.23
CA THR A 28 -12.06 -21.27 -22.57
C THR A 28 -13.35 -21.32 -23.37
N HIS A 29 -14.51 -21.29 -22.70
CA HIS A 29 -15.82 -21.56 -23.28
C HIS A 29 -15.90 -22.92 -24.01
N ASP A 30 -15.11 -23.90 -23.55
CA ASP A 30 -15.09 -25.26 -24.05
C ASP A 30 -14.99 -26.24 -22.88
N PHE A 31 -15.24 -27.53 -23.13
CA PHE A 31 -15.12 -28.58 -22.12
C PHE A 31 -13.69 -28.63 -21.57
N TYR A 32 -13.57 -28.90 -20.27
CA TYR A 32 -12.27 -29.24 -19.70
C TYR A 32 -11.77 -30.53 -20.38
N GLU A 33 -10.52 -30.51 -20.84
CA GLU A 33 -9.89 -31.57 -21.65
C GLU A 33 -10.59 -31.88 -23.00
N ALA A 34 -11.19 -30.87 -23.64
CA ALA A 34 -11.90 -31.03 -24.92
C ALA A 34 -11.13 -31.84 -25.99
N ASP A 35 -9.82 -31.64 -26.13
CA ASP A 35 -8.99 -32.39 -27.08
C ASP A 35 -8.89 -33.88 -26.73
N THR A 36 -8.69 -34.22 -25.45
CA THR A 36 -8.66 -35.61 -24.96
C THR A 36 -10.02 -36.27 -25.16
N LEU A 37 -11.09 -35.59 -24.71
CA LEU A 37 -12.47 -36.02 -24.88
C LEU A 37 -12.79 -36.32 -26.34
N LYS A 38 -12.40 -35.44 -27.27
CA LYS A 38 -12.61 -35.62 -28.70
C LYS A 38 -11.80 -36.77 -29.28
N LYS A 39 -10.50 -36.84 -28.98
CA LYS A 39 -9.60 -37.88 -29.50
C LYS A 39 -10.06 -39.26 -29.04
N TRP A 40 -10.23 -39.45 -27.73
CA TRP A 40 -10.50 -40.79 -27.18
C TRP A 40 -11.92 -41.27 -27.43
N SER A 41 -12.90 -40.36 -27.44
CA SER A 41 -14.26 -40.75 -27.83
C SER A 41 -14.35 -41.23 -29.29
N SER A 42 -13.44 -40.81 -30.16
CA SER A 42 -13.37 -41.31 -31.54
C SER A 42 -12.72 -42.70 -31.64
N LEU A 43 -11.90 -43.09 -30.66
CA LEU A 43 -11.29 -44.41 -30.58
C LEU A 43 -12.22 -45.46 -29.97
N ILE A 44 -13.08 -45.04 -29.03
CA ILE A 44 -14.03 -45.92 -28.35
C ILE A 44 -15.23 -46.19 -29.28
N LYS A 45 -15.48 -47.46 -29.62
CA LYS A 45 -16.48 -47.89 -30.62
C LYS A 45 -17.93 -47.69 -30.14
N ASN A 46 -18.45 -46.46 -30.26
CA ASN A 46 -19.85 -46.07 -29.97
C ASN A 46 -20.41 -46.65 -28.64
N PRO A 47 -19.86 -46.22 -27.50
CA PRO A 47 -20.20 -46.79 -26.19
C PRO A 47 -21.67 -46.55 -25.85
N GLN A 48 -22.35 -47.57 -25.32
CA GLN A 48 -23.77 -47.50 -24.95
C GLN A 48 -23.97 -47.39 -23.44
N VAL A 49 -23.12 -48.04 -22.65
CA VAL A 49 -23.10 -47.95 -21.18
C VAL A 49 -21.74 -47.40 -20.74
N ILE A 50 -21.75 -46.21 -20.14
CA ILE A 50 -20.56 -45.51 -19.67
C ILE A 50 -20.61 -45.36 -18.16
N PHE A 51 -19.49 -45.62 -17.48
CA PHE A 51 -19.30 -45.27 -16.08
C PHE A 51 -18.34 -44.08 -15.99
N ASP A 52 -18.79 -42.99 -15.39
CA ASP A 52 -17.97 -41.80 -15.08
C ASP A 52 -17.70 -41.82 -13.57
N ILE A 53 -16.57 -42.42 -13.16
CA ILE A 53 -16.21 -42.58 -11.75
C ILE A 53 -15.36 -41.38 -11.33
N GLY A 54 -15.89 -40.58 -10.40
CA GLY A 54 -15.36 -39.26 -10.08
C GLY A 54 -15.89 -38.19 -11.02
N ALA A 55 -17.20 -38.16 -11.21
CA ALA A 55 -17.84 -37.30 -12.21
C ALA A 55 -17.68 -35.80 -11.90
N ASN A 56 -17.34 -35.42 -10.66
CA ASN A 56 -17.18 -34.04 -10.19
C ASN A 56 -18.42 -33.20 -10.56
N LEU A 57 -18.28 -32.02 -11.15
CA LEU A 57 -19.40 -31.20 -11.63
C LEU A 57 -20.07 -31.75 -12.91
N GLY A 58 -19.60 -32.85 -13.48
CA GLY A 58 -20.19 -33.50 -14.66
C GLY A 58 -19.66 -33.05 -16.01
N ASN A 59 -18.46 -32.47 -16.08
CA ASN A 59 -17.85 -32.04 -17.36
C ASN A 59 -17.83 -33.18 -18.41
N HIS A 60 -17.21 -34.31 -18.07
CA HIS A 60 -17.08 -35.45 -18.99
C HIS A 60 -18.43 -36.14 -19.22
N THR A 61 -19.24 -36.32 -18.16
CA THR A 61 -20.64 -36.76 -18.26
C THR A 61 -21.44 -35.97 -19.31
N LEU A 62 -21.43 -34.63 -19.25
CA LEU A 62 -22.16 -33.78 -20.20
C LEU A 62 -21.60 -33.88 -21.62
N TYR A 63 -20.28 -33.95 -21.76
CA TYR A 63 -19.65 -34.16 -23.07
C TYR A 63 -20.14 -35.46 -23.70
N TRP A 64 -20.06 -36.59 -23.00
CA TRP A 64 -20.46 -37.88 -23.57
C TRP A 64 -21.97 -37.96 -23.81
N ALA A 65 -22.79 -37.45 -22.88
CA ALA A 65 -24.25 -37.44 -23.03
C ALA A 65 -24.69 -36.71 -24.30
N THR A 66 -24.02 -35.59 -24.63
CA THR A 66 -24.40 -34.72 -25.75
C THR A 66 -23.69 -35.05 -27.06
N LYS A 67 -22.46 -35.56 -27.02
CA LYS A 67 -21.65 -35.83 -28.23
C LYS A 67 -21.69 -37.28 -28.68
N LEU A 68 -21.84 -38.23 -27.76
CA LEU A 68 -21.86 -39.66 -28.08
C LEU A 68 -23.27 -40.27 -28.04
N SER A 69 -24.21 -39.61 -27.35
CA SER A 69 -25.59 -40.10 -27.20
C SER A 69 -25.68 -41.57 -26.74
N PRO A 70 -24.97 -41.97 -25.66
CA PRO A 70 -25.05 -43.32 -25.14
C PRO A 70 -26.47 -43.65 -24.66
N LYS A 71 -26.74 -44.94 -24.44
CA LYS A 71 -28.00 -45.39 -23.82
C LYS A 71 -28.09 -44.91 -22.38
N VAL A 72 -26.98 -45.03 -21.62
CA VAL A 72 -26.91 -44.57 -20.23
C VAL A 72 -25.48 -44.26 -19.81
N ILE A 73 -25.33 -43.23 -18.97
CA ILE A 73 -24.13 -42.89 -18.23
C ILE A 73 -24.45 -43.01 -16.74
N TYR A 74 -23.64 -43.77 -16.01
CA TYR A 74 -23.67 -43.81 -14.55
C TYR A 74 -22.55 -42.92 -14.02
N SER A 75 -22.92 -41.80 -13.41
CA SER A 75 -21.98 -40.78 -12.94
C SER A 75 -21.85 -40.86 -11.43
N PHE A 76 -20.71 -41.36 -10.96
CA PHE A 76 -20.43 -41.56 -9.54
C PHE A 76 -19.74 -40.33 -8.97
N GLU A 77 -20.38 -39.66 -8.01
CA GLU A 77 -19.83 -38.49 -7.33
C GLU A 77 -20.26 -38.46 -5.86
N PRO A 78 -19.32 -38.65 -4.91
CA PRO A 78 -19.65 -38.69 -3.49
C PRO A 78 -19.75 -37.31 -2.81
N LEU A 79 -19.10 -36.27 -3.34
CA LEU A 79 -19.02 -34.97 -2.68
C LEU A 79 -20.28 -34.16 -2.98
N LYS A 80 -21.00 -33.79 -1.90
CA LYS A 80 -22.28 -33.08 -1.99
C LYS A 80 -22.22 -31.81 -2.86
N ALA A 81 -21.16 -31.01 -2.76
CA ALA A 81 -21.03 -29.78 -3.54
C ALA A 81 -20.96 -30.05 -5.05
N ASN A 82 -20.19 -31.07 -5.44
CA ASN A 82 -20.05 -31.50 -6.83
C ASN A 82 -21.32 -32.17 -7.33
N LEU A 83 -21.92 -33.05 -6.52
CA LEU A 83 -23.19 -33.71 -6.82
C LEU A 83 -24.32 -32.70 -7.09
N GLU A 84 -24.43 -31.63 -6.29
CA GLU A 84 -25.42 -30.57 -6.52
C GLU A 84 -25.19 -29.86 -7.87
N CYS A 85 -23.94 -29.68 -8.29
CA CYS A 85 -23.60 -29.11 -9.60
C CYS A 85 -23.88 -30.10 -10.74
N LEU A 86 -23.46 -31.35 -10.60
CA LEU A 86 -23.73 -32.43 -11.55
C LEU A 86 -25.23 -32.60 -11.81
N GLN A 87 -26.05 -32.62 -10.76
CA GLN A 87 -27.51 -32.70 -10.88
C GLN A 87 -28.08 -31.56 -11.71
N ARG A 88 -27.68 -30.31 -11.43
CA ARG A 88 -28.12 -29.15 -12.20
C ARG A 88 -27.63 -29.16 -13.63
N ASN A 89 -26.41 -29.60 -13.84
CA ASN A 89 -25.84 -29.75 -15.17
C ASN A 89 -26.60 -30.79 -16.00
N CYS A 90 -27.09 -31.85 -15.37
CA CYS A 90 -27.99 -32.77 -16.05
C CYS A 90 -29.38 -32.14 -16.27
N ASP A 91 -29.91 -31.42 -15.29
CA ASP A 91 -31.27 -30.85 -15.36
C ASP A 91 -31.40 -29.72 -16.39
N ASP A 92 -30.47 -28.77 -16.36
CA ASP A 92 -30.46 -27.60 -17.24
C ASP A 92 -30.23 -27.98 -18.71
N ASN A 93 -29.66 -29.16 -18.97
CA ASN A 93 -29.39 -29.69 -20.30
C ASN A 93 -30.29 -30.87 -20.69
N GLN A 94 -31.33 -31.16 -19.90
CA GLN A 94 -32.34 -32.19 -20.19
C GLN A 94 -31.76 -33.60 -20.37
N LEU A 95 -30.77 -33.96 -19.54
CA LEU A 95 -30.02 -35.21 -19.66
C LEU A 95 -30.55 -36.34 -18.76
N GLN A 96 -31.66 -36.15 -18.05
CA GLN A 96 -32.16 -37.10 -17.05
C GLN A 96 -32.56 -38.46 -17.63
N GLU A 97 -32.88 -38.54 -18.92
CA GLU A 97 -33.18 -39.81 -19.60
C GLU A 97 -31.91 -40.66 -19.90
N ARG A 98 -30.73 -40.04 -19.83
CA ARG A 98 -29.46 -40.68 -20.21
C ARG A 98 -28.45 -40.74 -19.08
N VAL A 99 -28.57 -39.90 -18.06
CA VAL A 99 -27.61 -39.84 -16.95
C VAL A 99 -28.27 -40.28 -15.66
N VAL A 100 -27.68 -41.29 -15.03
CA VAL A 100 -28.02 -41.74 -13.68
C VAL A 100 -26.91 -41.30 -12.74
N ILE A 101 -27.24 -40.39 -11.82
CA ILE A 101 -26.29 -39.90 -10.83
C ILE A 101 -26.26 -40.86 -9.64
N VAL A 102 -25.06 -41.30 -9.26
CA VAL A 102 -24.82 -42.24 -8.17
C VAL A 102 -24.05 -41.51 -7.06
N PRO A 103 -24.68 -41.19 -5.92
CA PRO A 103 -24.07 -40.42 -4.82
C PRO A 103 -23.14 -41.27 -3.95
N GLU A 104 -22.29 -42.07 -4.57
CA GLU A 104 -21.40 -43.03 -3.90
C GLU A 104 -19.98 -42.91 -4.48
N ALA A 105 -18.98 -43.15 -3.64
CA ALA A 105 -17.62 -43.39 -4.10
C ALA A 105 -17.51 -44.82 -4.65
N VAL A 106 -16.49 -45.07 -5.47
CA VAL A 106 -16.18 -46.41 -5.98
C VAL A 106 -14.80 -46.83 -5.50
N GLY A 107 -14.64 -48.10 -5.10
CA GLY A 107 -13.36 -48.67 -4.66
C GLY A 107 -13.35 -50.18 -4.74
N GLY A 108 -12.47 -50.82 -3.96
CA GLY A 108 -12.22 -52.27 -4.03
C GLY A 108 -13.19 -53.14 -3.23
N GLN A 109 -13.96 -52.56 -2.33
CA GLN A 109 -14.94 -53.26 -1.49
C GLN A 109 -16.06 -52.33 -1.04
N LYS A 110 -17.26 -52.87 -0.79
CA LYS A 110 -18.38 -52.11 -0.22
C LYS A 110 -18.05 -51.68 1.21
N ASN A 111 -18.09 -50.38 1.48
CA ASN A 111 -17.75 -49.83 2.79
C ASN A 111 -18.36 -48.41 2.98
N ILE A 112 -18.00 -47.76 4.09
CA ILE A 112 -18.19 -46.34 4.31
C ILE A 112 -16.80 -45.70 4.47
N VAL A 113 -16.54 -44.58 3.79
CA VAL A 113 -15.26 -43.85 3.84
C VAL A 113 -15.45 -42.42 4.35
N GLN A 114 -14.37 -41.83 4.86
CA GLN A 114 -14.35 -40.43 5.28
C GLN A 114 -13.34 -39.63 4.44
N ILE A 115 -13.57 -38.33 4.32
CA ILE A 115 -12.64 -37.39 3.67
C ILE A 115 -11.46 -37.15 4.61
N LYS A 116 -10.23 -37.37 4.14
CA LYS A 116 -9.01 -37.19 4.94
C LYS A 116 -8.53 -35.73 4.92
N ASN A 117 -8.52 -35.12 3.74
CA ASN A 117 -8.07 -33.75 3.52
C ASN A 117 -9.17 -32.97 2.81
N TYR A 118 -9.81 -32.04 3.53
CA TYR A 118 -10.80 -31.13 2.98
C TYR A 118 -10.12 -29.77 2.77
N ASP A 119 -9.77 -29.45 1.53
CA ASP A 119 -9.36 -28.09 1.15
C ASP A 119 -10.55 -27.37 0.51
N GLU A 120 -11.16 -26.43 1.25
CA GLU A 120 -12.27 -25.61 0.74
C GLU A 120 -11.88 -24.79 -0.51
N SER A 121 -10.59 -24.56 -0.73
CA SER A 121 -10.08 -23.78 -1.86
C SER A 121 -9.68 -24.62 -3.08
N ASN A 122 -9.63 -25.95 -2.95
CA ASN A 122 -9.32 -26.87 -4.05
C ASN A 122 -9.99 -28.23 -3.85
N LEU A 123 -11.32 -28.25 -3.97
CA LEU A 123 -12.14 -29.47 -3.79
C LEU A 123 -11.83 -30.57 -4.79
N GLY A 124 -11.19 -30.25 -5.91
CA GLY A 124 -10.73 -31.22 -6.91
C GLY A 124 -9.73 -32.23 -6.35
N SER A 125 -8.85 -31.84 -5.43
CA SER A 125 -7.77 -32.72 -4.91
C SER A 125 -8.12 -33.43 -3.59
N THR A 126 -9.39 -33.79 -3.39
CA THR A 126 -9.86 -34.41 -2.14
C THR A 126 -9.54 -35.91 -2.12
N SER A 127 -8.75 -36.38 -1.15
CA SER A 127 -8.48 -37.81 -0.94
C SER A 127 -9.28 -38.41 0.22
N PHE A 128 -9.69 -39.66 0.07
CA PHE A 128 -10.46 -40.42 1.06
C PHE A 128 -9.57 -41.30 1.95
N GLU A 129 -10.05 -41.64 3.14
CA GLU A 129 -9.46 -42.66 4.02
C GLU A 129 -10.55 -43.62 4.50
N VAL A 130 -10.21 -44.92 4.49
CA VAL A 130 -11.10 -45.97 4.98
C VAL A 130 -11.04 -45.99 6.51
N GLN A 131 -12.12 -45.59 7.17
CA GLN A 131 -12.28 -45.81 8.61
C GLN A 131 -13.34 -46.87 8.88
N LYS A 132 -13.06 -47.79 9.82
CA LYS A 132 -14.07 -48.69 10.39
C LYS A 132 -14.62 -48.02 11.67
N SER A 133 -15.73 -47.29 11.59
CA SER A 133 -16.49 -46.91 12.78
C SER A 133 -17.99 -46.78 12.50
N ASP A 134 -18.80 -47.17 13.49
CA ASP A 134 -20.26 -47.39 13.40
C ASP A 134 -21.12 -46.10 13.56
N ASP A 135 -20.54 -44.92 13.79
CA ASP A 135 -21.30 -43.76 14.30
C ASP A 135 -21.00 -42.40 13.62
N SER A 136 -20.65 -42.37 12.33
CA SER A 136 -20.45 -41.10 11.60
C SER A 136 -21.12 -41.10 10.22
N VAL A 137 -21.61 -39.92 9.80
CA VAL A 137 -22.16 -39.68 8.44
C VAL A 137 -21.01 -39.76 7.43
N GLY A 138 -20.66 -40.97 7.02
CA GLY A 138 -19.61 -41.22 6.02
C GLY A 138 -20.17 -41.30 4.60
N ILE A 139 -19.25 -41.36 3.65
CA ILE A 139 -19.54 -41.48 2.22
C ILE A 139 -19.70 -42.98 1.89
N PRO A 140 -20.85 -43.40 1.33
CA PRO A 140 -21.01 -44.76 0.85
C PRO A 140 -19.97 -45.08 -0.23
N LEU A 141 -19.34 -46.25 -0.11
CA LEU A 141 -18.39 -46.78 -1.07
C LEU A 141 -18.95 -48.09 -1.62
N THR A 142 -19.03 -48.20 -2.94
CA THR A 142 -19.40 -49.44 -3.66
C THR A 142 -18.25 -49.93 -4.54
N THR A 143 -18.46 -51.05 -5.23
CA THR A 143 -17.55 -51.51 -6.29
C THR A 143 -18.29 -51.56 -7.61
N VAL A 144 -17.54 -51.50 -8.72
CA VAL A 144 -18.14 -51.64 -10.05
C VAL A 144 -18.86 -52.99 -10.18
N ASP A 145 -18.25 -54.07 -9.71
CA ASP A 145 -18.83 -55.42 -9.79
C ASP A 145 -20.15 -55.53 -8.99
N ILE A 146 -20.20 -54.95 -7.77
CA ILE A 146 -21.43 -54.93 -6.95
C ILE A 146 -22.50 -54.09 -7.64
N PHE A 147 -22.16 -52.90 -8.12
CA PHE A 147 -23.12 -52.02 -8.80
C PHE A 147 -23.70 -52.67 -10.06
N VAL A 148 -22.85 -53.30 -10.89
CA VAL A 148 -23.24 -54.08 -12.07
C VAL A 148 -24.22 -55.19 -11.70
N GLN A 149 -23.95 -55.92 -10.61
CA GLN A 149 -24.80 -57.01 -10.15
C GLN A 149 -26.15 -56.49 -9.61
N GLU A 150 -26.14 -55.48 -8.73
CA GLU A 150 -27.34 -54.91 -8.11
C GLU A 150 -28.28 -54.28 -9.16
N ASN A 151 -27.71 -53.65 -10.21
CA ASN A 151 -28.47 -53.05 -11.30
C ASN A 151 -28.71 -54.00 -12.49
N GLN A 152 -28.29 -55.27 -12.38
CA GLN A 152 -28.47 -56.31 -13.41
C GLN A 152 -27.98 -55.87 -14.79
N LEU A 153 -26.83 -55.20 -14.84
CA LEU A 153 -26.29 -54.70 -16.11
C LEU A 153 -25.81 -55.86 -16.98
N GLU A 154 -26.18 -55.80 -18.26
CA GLU A 154 -25.80 -56.76 -19.29
C GLU A 154 -24.68 -56.24 -20.19
N ARG A 155 -24.25 -55.00 -19.98
CA ARG A 155 -23.27 -54.30 -20.82
C ARG A 155 -22.54 -53.22 -20.04
N LEU A 156 -21.25 -53.07 -20.34
CA LEU A 156 -20.40 -51.97 -19.91
C LEU A 156 -19.36 -51.73 -21.01
N ASP A 157 -19.41 -50.58 -21.70
CA ASP A 157 -18.55 -50.34 -22.86
C ASP A 157 -17.33 -49.48 -22.53
N PHE A 158 -17.46 -48.58 -21.55
CA PHE A 158 -16.45 -47.59 -21.24
C PHE A 158 -16.50 -47.17 -19.77
N VAL A 159 -15.34 -47.06 -19.14
CA VAL A 159 -15.17 -46.60 -17.75
C VAL A 159 -14.11 -45.51 -17.71
N LYS A 160 -14.46 -44.33 -17.18
CA LYS A 160 -13.49 -43.35 -16.69
C LYS A 160 -13.31 -43.54 -15.19
N ILE A 161 -12.06 -43.50 -14.73
CA ILE A 161 -11.66 -43.59 -13.33
C ILE A 161 -10.80 -42.36 -13.01
N ASP A 162 -11.30 -41.53 -12.12
CA ASP A 162 -10.64 -40.32 -11.65
C ASP A 162 -11.01 -40.11 -10.18
N THR A 163 -10.23 -40.76 -9.31
CA THR A 163 -10.62 -40.97 -7.90
C THR A 163 -9.58 -40.49 -6.91
N GLU A 164 -8.70 -39.59 -7.35
CA GLU A 164 -7.70 -38.88 -6.52
C GLU A 164 -6.91 -39.83 -5.58
N GLY A 165 -6.47 -40.97 -6.12
CA GLY A 165 -5.61 -41.95 -5.42
C GLY A 165 -6.23 -43.32 -5.16
N PHE A 166 -7.51 -43.53 -5.52
CA PHE A 166 -8.24 -44.81 -5.34
C PHE A 166 -8.28 -45.66 -6.63
N GLU A 167 -7.50 -45.32 -7.65
CA GLU A 167 -7.61 -45.93 -8.98
C GLU A 167 -7.35 -47.45 -8.93
N CYS A 168 -6.33 -47.86 -8.17
CA CYS A 168 -5.99 -49.26 -8.00
C CYS A 168 -7.09 -50.03 -7.25
N ASP A 169 -7.74 -49.40 -6.27
CA ASP A 169 -8.85 -49.99 -5.53
C ASP A 169 -10.09 -50.13 -6.42
N VAL A 170 -10.41 -49.12 -7.24
CA VAL A 170 -11.49 -49.22 -8.24
C VAL A 170 -11.25 -50.39 -9.19
N LEU A 171 -10.04 -50.53 -9.72
CA LEU A 171 -9.67 -51.66 -10.59
C LEU A 171 -9.79 -53.01 -9.89
N ALA A 172 -9.42 -53.10 -8.61
CA ALA A 172 -9.61 -54.30 -7.81
C ALA A 172 -11.10 -54.66 -7.63
N GLY A 173 -11.96 -53.66 -7.52
CA GLY A 173 -13.42 -53.81 -7.42
C GLY A 173 -14.17 -53.99 -8.75
N MET A 174 -13.44 -54.05 -9.87
CA MET A 174 -14.00 -54.13 -11.24
C MET A 174 -13.56 -55.40 -11.99
N GLN A 175 -12.87 -56.34 -11.34
CA GLN A 175 -12.25 -57.48 -12.02
C GLN A 175 -13.26 -58.35 -12.79
N GLN A 176 -14.44 -58.61 -12.22
CA GLN A 176 -15.45 -59.44 -12.90
C GLN A 176 -16.04 -58.70 -14.10
N SER A 177 -16.29 -57.40 -13.96
CA SER A 177 -16.80 -56.54 -15.03
C SER A 177 -15.80 -56.39 -16.18
N ILE A 178 -14.51 -56.26 -15.87
CA ILE A 178 -13.42 -56.26 -16.86
C ILE A 178 -13.43 -57.56 -17.67
N GLN A 179 -13.46 -58.71 -16.97
CA GLN A 179 -13.44 -60.03 -17.63
C GLN A 179 -14.71 -60.31 -18.44
N ARG A 180 -15.86 -59.79 -18.01
CA ARG A 180 -17.15 -60.04 -18.65
C ARG A 180 -17.40 -59.13 -19.85
N PHE A 181 -17.11 -57.84 -19.72
CA PHE A 181 -17.54 -56.83 -20.69
C PHE A 181 -16.41 -56.22 -21.52
N HIS A 182 -15.16 -56.36 -21.08
CA HIS A 182 -14.00 -55.79 -21.76
C HIS A 182 -14.14 -54.28 -22.10
N PRO A 183 -14.55 -53.42 -21.14
CA PRO A 183 -14.76 -52.00 -21.42
C PRO A 183 -13.46 -51.30 -21.78
N ALA A 184 -13.51 -50.25 -22.60
CA ALA A 184 -12.39 -49.31 -22.65
C ALA A 184 -12.22 -48.63 -21.28
N ILE A 185 -10.98 -48.36 -20.86
CA ILE A 185 -10.70 -47.80 -19.53
C ILE A 185 -9.84 -46.55 -19.68
N TRP A 186 -10.39 -45.40 -19.28
CA TRP A 186 -9.64 -44.16 -19.09
C TRP A 186 -9.33 -44.04 -17.59
N VAL A 187 -8.06 -43.96 -17.22
CA VAL A 187 -7.65 -43.68 -15.82
C VAL A 187 -6.83 -42.40 -15.76
N GLU A 188 -7.20 -41.46 -14.88
CA GLU A 188 -6.32 -40.35 -14.48
C GLU A 188 -5.42 -40.81 -13.33
N VAL A 189 -4.10 -40.64 -13.47
CA VAL A 189 -3.12 -41.15 -12.51
C VAL A 189 -2.14 -40.07 -12.05
N SER A 190 -1.58 -40.26 -10.87
CA SER A 190 -0.35 -39.56 -10.48
C SER A 190 0.88 -40.33 -10.98
N ALA A 191 2.04 -39.69 -10.92
CA ALA A 191 3.31 -40.37 -11.23
C ALA A 191 3.57 -41.59 -10.32
N GLU A 192 2.99 -41.62 -9.12
CA GLU A 192 3.15 -42.72 -8.15
C GLU A 192 2.19 -43.88 -8.42
N THR A 193 0.97 -43.59 -8.89
CA THR A 193 -0.07 -44.60 -9.14
C THR A 193 -0.01 -45.19 -10.54
N GLY A 194 0.50 -44.44 -11.52
CA GLY A 194 0.52 -44.84 -12.93
C GLY A 194 1.19 -46.19 -13.21
N GLU A 195 2.35 -46.46 -12.62
CA GLU A 195 3.06 -47.74 -12.81
C GLU A 195 2.25 -48.93 -12.30
N LYS A 196 1.59 -48.78 -11.14
CA LYS A 196 0.74 -49.84 -10.57
C LYS A 196 -0.49 -50.08 -11.43
N VAL A 197 -1.15 -49.00 -11.88
CA VAL A 197 -2.31 -49.08 -12.79
C VAL A 197 -1.93 -49.79 -14.08
N ASN A 198 -0.79 -49.42 -14.69
CA ASN A 198 -0.30 -50.07 -15.90
C ASN A 198 -0.08 -51.57 -15.70
N GLN A 199 0.62 -51.96 -14.62
CA GLN A 199 0.88 -53.37 -14.32
C GLN A 199 -0.41 -54.18 -14.09
N LEU A 200 -1.38 -53.61 -13.36
CA LEU A 200 -2.65 -54.29 -13.09
C LEU A 200 -3.44 -54.52 -14.39
N LEU A 201 -3.55 -53.49 -15.24
CA LEU A 201 -4.31 -53.58 -16.48
C LEU A 201 -3.63 -54.48 -17.52
N GLU A 202 -2.29 -54.46 -17.61
CA GLU A 202 -1.54 -55.41 -18.45
C GLU A 202 -1.80 -56.87 -18.04
N GLN A 203 -1.81 -57.16 -16.73
CA GLN A 203 -2.13 -58.49 -16.21
C GLN A 203 -3.57 -58.92 -16.54
N MET A 204 -4.49 -57.95 -16.69
CA MET A 204 -5.87 -58.17 -17.08
C MET A 204 -6.07 -58.26 -18.61
N GLY A 205 -4.99 -58.17 -19.41
CA GLY A 205 -5.04 -58.32 -20.86
C GLY A 205 -5.24 -57.02 -21.64
N TYR A 206 -5.09 -55.87 -20.97
CA TYR A 206 -5.15 -54.56 -21.59
C TYR A 206 -3.75 -54.12 -22.02
N PHE A 207 -3.72 -53.13 -22.91
CA PHE A 207 -2.51 -52.41 -23.24
C PHE A 207 -2.78 -50.91 -23.21
N LEU A 208 -1.74 -50.14 -22.95
CA LEU A 208 -1.81 -48.69 -23.01
C LEU A 208 -1.92 -48.24 -24.47
N ALA A 209 -3.05 -47.67 -24.85
CA ALA A 209 -3.34 -47.24 -26.22
C ALA A 209 -2.91 -45.80 -26.49
N ASP A 210 -3.04 -44.91 -25.50
CA ASP A 210 -2.68 -43.50 -25.64
C ASP A 210 -2.49 -42.82 -24.28
N VAL A 211 -1.75 -41.72 -24.28
CA VAL A 211 -1.46 -40.93 -23.08
C VAL A 211 -1.61 -39.44 -23.39
N ILE A 212 -2.35 -38.73 -22.54
CA ILE A 212 -2.45 -37.27 -22.60
C ILE A 212 -2.31 -36.72 -21.19
N ARG A 213 -1.16 -36.10 -20.91
CA ARG A 213 -0.80 -35.59 -19.56
C ARG A 213 -0.84 -36.72 -18.54
N ALA A 214 -1.69 -36.63 -17.52
CA ALA A 214 -1.89 -37.61 -16.46
C ALA A 214 -2.93 -38.69 -16.82
N ASN A 215 -3.58 -38.57 -17.98
CA ASN A 215 -4.59 -39.52 -18.41
C ASN A 215 -3.97 -40.65 -19.21
N LEU A 216 -4.36 -41.87 -18.89
CA LEU A 216 -4.00 -43.10 -19.59
C LEU A 216 -5.26 -43.75 -20.18
N LEU A 217 -5.24 -44.07 -21.48
CA LEU A 217 -6.28 -44.86 -22.13
C LEU A 217 -5.80 -46.30 -22.32
N PHE A 218 -6.52 -47.25 -21.73
CA PHE A 218 -6.30 -48.68 -21.87
C PHE A 218 -7.41 -49.33 -22.68
N LEU A 219 -7.01 -50.20 -23.59
CA LEU A 219 -7.92 -50.96 -24.44
C LEU A 219 -7.64 -52.46 -24.32
N ASP A 220 -8.70 -53.27 -24.46
CA ASP A 220 -8.56 -54.72 -24.48
C ASP A 220 -7.83 -55.16 -25.77
N LYS A 221 -6.74 -55.91 -25.59
CA LYS A 221 -5.86 -56.32 -26.70
C LYS A 221 -6.56 -57.18 -27.76
N LYS A 222 -7.61 -57.91 -27.40
CA LYS A 222 -8.37 -58.77 -28.32
C LYS A 222 -9.35 -57.96 -29.15
N LEU A 223 -9.92 -56.88 -28.59
CA LEU A 223 -10.95 -56.07 -29.25
C LEU A 223 -10.38 -54.92 -30.10
N TYR A 224 -9.15 -54.49 -29.79
CA TYR A 224 -8.48 -53.35 -30.41
C TYR A 224 -7.10 -53.72 -30.95
N SER A 225 -6.99 -54.88 -31.61
CA SER A 225 -5.72 -55.39 -32.16
C SER A 225 -5.08 -54.49 -33.23
N GLU A 226 -5.87 -53.58 -33.81
CA GLU A 226 -5.46 -52.61 -34.80
C GLU A 226 -4.79 -51.34 -34.21
N VAL A 227 -4.93 -51.13 -32.90
CA VAL A 227 -4.38 -49.95 -32.21
C VAL A 227 -2.99 -50.30 -31.68
N GLU A 228 -2.01 -49.45 -31.98
CA GLU A 228 -0.63 -49.63 -31.51
C GLU A 228 -0.52 -49.36 -30.00
N SER A 229 0.35 -50.12 -29.33
CA SER A 229 0.63 -49.91 -27.90
C SER A 229 1.60 -48.76 -27.68
N TYR A 230 1.28 -47.89 -26.73
CA TYR A 230 2.14 -46.82 -26.24
C TYR A 230 3.15 -47.35 -25.22
N ASP A 231 4.40 -46.86 -25.25
CA ASP A 231 5.42 -47.22 -24.26
C ASP A 231 5.17 -46.48 -22.94
N PHE A 232 4.78 -47.21 -21.90
CA PHE A 232 4.54 -46.64 -20.58
C PHE A 232 5.78 -45.94 -19.99
N LYS A 233 7.00 -46.39 -20.28
CA LYS A 233 8.22 -45.70 -19.78
C LYS A 233 8.37 -44.33 -20.39
N GLN A 234 8.04 -44.19 -21.67
CA GLN A 234 8.01 -42.89 -22.33
C GLN A 234 6.93 -42.00 -21.72
N ALA A 235 5.74 -42.55 -21.49
CA ALA A 235 4.64 -41.84 -20.82
C ALA A 235 5.06 -41.32 -19.44
N LEU A 236 5.65 -42.17 -18.61
CA LEU A 236 6.12 -41.83 -17.27
C LEU A 236 7.20 -40.74 -17.31
N TYR A 237 8.14 -40.82 -18.27
CA TYR A 237 9.16 -39.80 -18.45
C TYR A 237 8.55 -38.43 -18.79
N GLU A 238 7.59 -38.39 -19.72
CA GLU A 238 6.90 -37.17 -20.09
C GLU A 238 6.10 -36.59 -18.91
N MET A 239 5.36 -37.43 -18.17
CA MET A 239 4.65 -37.01 -16.96
C MET A 239 5.59 -36.39 -15.92
N LEU A 240 6.69 -37.07 -15.59
CA LEU A 240 7.69 -36.56 -14.63
C LEU A 240 8.36 -35.27 -15.12
N TYR A 241 8.64 -35.17 -16.42
CA TYR A 241 9.18 -33.96 -17.02
C TYR A 241 8.23 -32.77 -16.87
N TYR A 242 6.94 -32.96 -17.15
CA TYR A 242 5.93 -31.91 -16.97
C TYR A 242 5.74 -31.55 -15.50
N LEU A 243 5.66 -32.52 -14.59
CA LEU A 243 5.56 -32.29 -13.15
C LEU A 243 6.72 -31.42 -12.64
N ASN A 244 7.96 -31.76 -13.03
CA ASN A 244 9.14 -31.01 -12.63
C ASN A 244 9.11 -29.57 -13.16
N ARG A 245 8.69 -29.36 -14.42
CA ARG A 245 8.54 -28.02 -14.98
C ARG A 245 7.49 -27.21 -14.22
N THR A 246 6.33 -27.79 -13.95
CA THR A 246 5.23 -27.11 -13.23
C THR A 246 5.66 -26.72 -11.82
N ASN A 247 6.34 -27.61 -11.10
CA ASN A 247 6.89 -27.32 -9.77
C ASN A 247 7.86 -26.14 -9.80
N LEU A 248 8.79 -26.12 -10.77
CA LEU A 248 9.73 -25.00 -10.94
C LEU A 248 9.01 -23.67 -11.22
N TYR A 249 7.97 -23.67 -12.06
CA TYR A 249 7.16 -22.48 -12.31
C TYR A 249 6.42 -22.02 -11.05
N TYR A 250 5.83 -22.94 -10.29
CA TYR A 250 5.11 -22.62 -9.06
C TYR A 250 6.03 -22.03 -7.99
N GLU A 251 7.21 -22.63 -7.77
CA GLU A 251 8.21 -22.07 -6.86
C GLU A 251 8.61 -20.64 -7.24
N ASN A 252 8.81 -20.38 -8.53
CA ASN A 252 9.14 -19.05 -9.03
C ASN A 252 7.98 -18.07 -8.84
N TYR A 253 6.73 -18.51 -9.08
CA TYR A 253 5.54 -17.70 -8.86
C TYR A 253 5.38 -17.31 -7.38
N VAL A 254 5.51 -18.26 -6.45
CA VAL A 254 5.41 -18.00 -5.00
C VAL A 254 6.48 -17.01 -4.55
N LYS A 255 7.72 -17.18 -5.00
CA LYS A 255 8.82 -16.23 -4.74
C LYS A 255 8.49 -14.83 -5.26
N MET A 256 7.98 -14.71 -6.49
CA MET A 256 7.61 -13.43 -7.10
C MET A 256 6.44 -12.76 -6.39
N LYS A 257 5.40 -13.53 -6.01
CA LYS A 257 4.24 -13.03 -5.26
C LYS A 257 4.68 -12.45 -3.90
N GLY A 258 5.48 -13.20 -3.14
CA GLY A 258 6.02 -12.71 -1.86
C GLY A 258 6.90 -11.47 -2.02
N TRP A 259 7.70 -11.39 -3.09
CA TRP A 259 8.45 -10.18 -3.41
C TRP A 259 7.54 -8.96 -3.69
N ASN A 260 6.47 -9.14 -4.46
CA ASN A 260 5.52 -8.07 -4.76
C ASN A 260 4.77 -7.58 -3.52
N GLU A 261 4.23 -8.49 -2.70
CA GLU A 261 3.49 -8.14 -1.49
C GLU A 261 4.36 -7.32 -0.51
N ASN A 262 5.61 -7.75 -0.31
CA ASN A 262 6.57 -7.03 0.52
C ASN A 262 6.87 -5.62 -0.02
N ASN A 263 7.01 -5.45 -1.33
CA ASN A 263 7.26 -4.14 -1.93
C ASN A 263 6.04 -3.21 -1.86
N ILE A 264 4.83 -3.74 -2.03
CA ILE A 264 3.59 -2.96 -1.89
C ILE A 264 3.46 -2.43 -0.45
N ALA A 265 3.71 -3.28 0.55
CA ALA A 265 3.70 -2.89 1.96
C ALA A 265 4.73 -1.78 2.23
N LYS A 266 5.96 -1.95 1.76
CA LYS A 266 7.05 -0.96 1.93
C LYS A 266 6.74 0.38 1.24
N ASN A 267 6.21 0.35 0.02
CA ASN A 267 5.82 1.56 -0.71
C ASN A 267 4.67 2.30 -0.02
N THR A 268 3.71 1.58 0.53
CA THR A 268 2.60 2.17 1.30
C THR A 268 3.12 2.90 2.53
N GLN A 269 4.04 2.27 3.27
CA GLN A 269 4.69 2.88 4.44
C GLN A 269 5.48 4.14 4.06
N LEU A 270 6.32 4.07 3.01
CA LEU A 270 7.11 5.21 2.53
C LEU A 270 6.22 6.37 2.06
N SER A 271 5.11 6.06 1.38
CA SER A 271 4.12 7.06 0.96
C SER A 271 3.53 7.81 2.16
N GLY A 272 3.16 7.07 3.23
CA GLY A 272 2.68 7.68 4.47
C GLY A 272 3.72 8.58 5.15
N GLN A 273 4.99 8.14 5.20
CA GLN A 273 6.09 8.96 5.74
C GLN A 273 6.32 10.24 4.93
N ASN A 274 6.26 10.16 3.60
CA ASN A 274 6.42 11.32 2.72
C ASN A 274 5.29 12.35 2.89
N GLN A 275 4.04 11.90 3.11
CA GLN A 275 2.94 12.80 3.40
C GLN A 275 3.14 13.55 4.72
N ILE A 276 3.56 12.86 5.78
CA ILE A 276 3.85 13.48 7.08
C ILE A 276 4.97 14.52 6.93
N LEU A 277 6.06 14.16 6.25
CA LEU A 277 7.20 15.06 6.05
C LEU A 277 6.81 16.30 5.25
N LYS A 278 5.93 16.14 4.24
CA LYS A 278 5.42 17.25 3.45
C LYS A 278 4.61 18.22 4.31
N SER A 279 3.70 17.72 5.15
CA SER A 279 2.92 18.56 6.07
C SER A 279 3.83 19.32 7.05
N GLN A 280 4.86 18.67 7.58
CA GLN A 280 5.85 19.31 8.45
C GLN A 280 6.63 20.42 7.74
N MET A 281 7.01 20.21 6.47
CA MET A 281 7.68 21.25 5.66
C MET A 281 6.76 22.44 5.38
N GLU A 282 5.48 22.20 5.09
CA GLU A 282 4.48 23.27 4.88
C GLU A 282 4.29 24.11 6.15
N GLU A 283 4.19 23.46 7.31
CA GLU A 283 4.10 24.15 8.61
C GLU A 283 5.35 24.99 8.89
N LEU A 284 6.54 24.42 8.72
CA LEU A 284 7.80 25.12 8.96
C LEU A 284 7.96 26.33 8.02
N ASN A 285 7.58 26.19 6.76
CA ASN A 285 7.59 27.30 5.80
C ASN A 285 6.62 28.41 6.19
N SER A 286 5.43 28.07 6.70
CA SER A 286 4.49 29.07 7.22
C SER A 286 5.07 29.81 8.42
N GLN A 287 5.70 29.10 9.36
CA GLN A 287 6.35 29.71 10.53
C GLN A 287 7.50 30.64 10.12
N LEU A 288 8.32 30.20 9.15
CA LEU A 288 9.43 30.99 8.62
C LEU A 288 8.95 32.27 7.92
N THR A 289 7.86 32.16 7.15
CA THR A 289 7.21 33.31 6.50
C THR A 289 6.72 34.33 7.52
N ASN A 290 6.05 33.88 8.58
CA ASN A 290 5.58 34.76 9.66
C ASN A 290 6.74 35.49 10.34
N LYS A 291 7.80 34.76 10.73
CA LYS A 291 9.00 35.37 11.33
C LYS A 291 9.69 36.36 10.39
N SER A 292 9.72 36.06 9.09
CA SER A 292 10.27 36.99 8.09
C SER A 292 9.47 38.29 8.06
N ASN A 293 8.13 38.22 8.10
CA ASN A 293 7.28 39.41 8.14
C ASN A 293 7.47 40.21 9.42
N ASP A 294 7.57 39.54 10.58
CA ASP A 294 7.83 40.19 11.87
C ASP A 294 9.16 40.96 11.84
N LEU A 295 10.21 40.37 11.26
CA LEU A 295 11.52 41.02 11.11
C LEU A 295 11.48 42.22 10.16
N ILE A 296 10.71 42.12 9.07
CA ILE A 296 10.51 43.24 8.13
C ILE A 296 9.84 44.40 8.87
N GLN A 297 8.76 44.13 9.61
CA GLN A 297 8.05 45.16 10.38
C GLN A 297 8.95 45.80 11.44
N LEU A 298 9.69 44.98 12.20
CA LEU A 298 10.64 45.47 13.20
C LEU A 298 11.71 46.37 12.58
N ASN A 299 12.22 46.02 11.40
CA ASN A 299 13.19 46.83 10.67
C ASN A 299 12.60 48.16 10.18
N GLU A 300 11.34 48.18 9.73
CA GLU A 300 10.64 49.43 9.40
C GLU A 300 10.46 50.34 10.62
N ASP A 301 10.09 49.78 11.76
CA ASP A 301 9.96 50.52 13.01
C ASP A 301 11.30 51.11 13.47
N PHE A 302 12.40 50.33 13.38
CA PHE A 302 13.74 50.84 13.67
C PHE A 302 14.15 51.98 12.74
N LYS A 303 13.82 51.90 11.44
CA LYS A 303 14.09 52.99 10.50
C LYS A 303 13.37 54.27 10.89
N ARG A 304 12.07 54.19 11.23
CA ARG A 304 11.29 55.35 11.67
C ARG A 304 11.86 55.98 12.95
N GLN A 305 12.26 55.15 13.92
CA GLN A 305 12.90 55.65 15.13
C GLN A 305 14.22 56.36 14.82
N ASN A 306 15.04 55.80 13.91
CA ASN A 306 16.30 56.40 13.51
C ASN A 306 16.09 57.76 12.80
N GLU A 307 15.05 57.88 11.97
CA GLU A 307 14.64 59.15 11.35
C GLU A 307 14.23 60.18 12.41
N ASP A 308 13.41 59.80 13.40
CA ASP A 308 13.01 60.70 14.50
C ASP A 308 14.23 61.15 15.32
N TRP A 309 15.17 60.23 15.61
CA TRP A 309 16.43 60.57 16.28
C TRP A 309 17.27 61.55 15.49
N ASN A 310 17.38 61.39 14.16
CA ASN A 310 18.11 62.31 13.30
C ASN A 310 17.48 63.72 13.33
N ILE A 311 16.16 63.82 13.25
CA ILE A 311 15.45 65.11 13.34
C ILE A 311 15.72 65.79 14.68
N ARG A 312 15.63 65.06 15.80
CA ARG A 312 15.93 65.61 17.13
C ARG A 312 17.39 66.04 17.26
N TYR A 313 18.30 65.28 16.68
CA TYR A 313 19.72 65.62 16.65
C TYR A 313 19.96 66.94 15.90
N GLU A 314 19.38 67.12 14.71
CA GLU A 314 19.46 68.37 13.95
C GLU A 314 18.87 69.57 14.73
N GLN A 315 17.75 69.37 15.43
CA GLN A 315 17.15 70.42 16.28
C GLN A 315 18.07 70.81 17.44
N LEU A 316 18.70 69.84 18.10
CA LEU A 316 19.67 70.10 19.17
C LEU A 316 20.91 70.82 18.66
N GLU A 317 21.37 70.48 17.45
CA GLU A 317 22.50 71.15 16.81
C GLU A 317 22.17 72.62 16.52
N GLN A 318 20.99 72.90 15.95
CA GLN A 318 20.51 74.27 15.74
C GLN A 318 20.40 75.06 17.05
N LEU A 319 19.81 74.46 18.08
CA LEU A 319 19.69 75.10 19.39
C LEU A 319 21.06 75.40 20.01
N ASN A 320 22.03 74.50 19.86
CA ASN A 320 23.39 74.70 20.34
C ASN A 320 24.09 75.85 19.60
N GLU A 321 23.90 75.98 18.29
CA GLU A 321 24.42 77.12 17.51
C GLU A 321 23.77 78.45 17.93
N ASP A 322 22.46 78.46 18.19
CA ASP A 322 21.77 79.64 18.71
C ASP A 322 22.28 80.03 20.10
N PHE A 323 22.53 79.07 20.99
CA PHE A 323 23.14 79.32 22.30
C PHE A 323 24.55 79.90 22.18
N LYS A 324 25.37 79.39 21.24
CA LYS A 324 26.70 79.96 21.00
C LYS A 324 26.62 81.42 20.56
N ARG A 325 25.74 81.74 19.61
CA ARG A 325 25.53 83.13 19.16
C ARG A 325 25.06 84.04 20.29
N GLN A 326 24.11 83.59 21.11
CA GLN A 326 23.68 84.35 22.27
C GLN A 326 24.82 84.57 23.26
N ASN A 327 25.64 83.55 23.52
CA ASN A 327 26.79 83.66 24.40
C ASN A 327 27.83 84.66 23.87
N GLU A 328 28.07 84.69 22.56
CA GLU A 328 28.93 85.69 21.91
C GLU A 328 28.37 87.12 22.03
N ASP A 329 27.05 87.30 21.86
CA ASP A 329 26.39 88.61 22.07
C ASP A 329 26.50 89.05 23.55
N TRP A 330 26.25 88.13 24.49
CA TRP A 330 26.42 88.39 25.92
C TRP A 330 27.86 88.76 26.28
N GLN A 331 28.84 88.06 25.71
CA GLN A 331 30.26 88.36 25.92
C GLN A 331 30.61 89.75 25.39
N THR A 332 30.12 90.11 24.20
CA THR A 332 30.34 91.44 23.61
C THR A 332 29.76 92.55 24.51
N ARG A 333 28.51 92.39 24.98
CA ARG A 333 27.88 93.34 25.90
C ARG A 333 28.60 93.43 27.24
N TYR A 334 29.10 92.31 27.75
CA TYR A 334 29.89 92.27 28.97
C TYR A 334 31.18 93.09 28.80
N ASP A 335 31.91 92.89 27.70
CA ASP A 335 33.15 93.61 27.41
C ASP A 335 32.89 95.13 27.26
N GLU A 336 31.78 95.54 26.63
CA GLU A 336 31.36 96.95 26.54
C GLU A 336 31.06 97.56 27.92
N LEU A 337 30.33 96.85 28.77
CA LEU A 337 30.03 97.28 30.14
C LEU A 337 31.30 97.38 30.99
N GLU A 338 32.22 96.43 30.84
CA GLU A 338 33.52 96.47 31.52
C GLU A 338 34.32 97.71 31.10
N GLN A 339 34.39 98.01 29.80
CA GLN A 339 35.07 99.19 29.28
C GLN A 339 34.42 100.49 29.76
N ASN A 340 33.08 100.56 29.76
CA ASN A 340 32.34 101.71 30.28
C ASN A 340 32.60 101.92 31.79
N THR A 341 32.69 100.83 32.55
CA THR A 341 33.01 100.87 33.98
C THR A 341 34.42 101.41 34.21
N LYS A 342 35.42 100.97 33.42
CA LYS A 342 36.79 101.52 33.45
C LYS A 342 36.81 103.02 33.14
N ASN A 343 36.13 103.44 32.08
CA ASN A 343 36.02 104.87 31.72
C ASN A 343 35.36 105.72 32.82
N LEU A 344 34.32 105.19 33.48
CA LEU A 344 33.67 105.86 34.61
C LEU A 344 34.61 105.96 35.81
N GLN A 345 35.37 104.91 36.10
CA GLN A 345 36.35 104.90 37.19
C GLN A 345 37.45 105.95 36.96
N GLU A 346 37.95 106.09 35.73
CA GLU A 346 38.91 107.14 35.37
C GLU A 346 38.32 108.55 35.57
N LYS A 347 37.06 108.77 35.18
CA LYS A 347 36.37 110.05 35.41
C LYS A 347 36.18 110.34 36.90
N ILE A 348 35.85 109.34 37.71
CA ILE A 348 35.73 109.47 39.17
C ILE A 348 37.09 109.87 39.76
N ASN A 349 38.18 109.20 39.36
CA ASN A 349 39.53 109.54 39.82
C ASN A 349 39.90 110.99 39.46
N LEU A 350 39.59 111.43 38.23
CA LEU A 350 39.83 112.82 37.82
C LEU A 350 39.02 113.83 38.65
N LEU A 351 37.76 113.52 38.95
CA LEU A 351 36.92 114.36 39.81
C LEU A 351 37.47 114.45 41.25
N LEU A 352 38.01 113.35 41.78
CA LEU A 352 38.68 113.33 43.09
C LEU A 352 39.93 114.22 43.08
N GLU A 353 40.77 114.16 42.04
CA GLU A 353 41.93 115.06 41.89
C GLU A 353 41.54 116.54 41.83
N ILE A 354 40.47 116.85 41.09
CA ILE A 354 39.93 118.23 41.01
C ILE A 354 39.42 118.67 42.39
N GLN A 355 38.74 117.79 43.12
CA GLN A 355 38.25 118.05 44.47
C GLN A 355 39.41 118.33 45.43
N GLU A 356 40.49 117.56 45.38
CA GLU A 356 41.70 117.79 46.19
C GLU A 356 42.33 119.15 45.89
N LYS A 357 42.46 119.51 44.60
CA LYS A 357 42.96 120.84 44.20
C LYS A 357 42.09 121.98 44.73
N LEU A 358 40.77 121.88 44.57
CA LEU A 358 39.83 122.87 45.11
C LEU A 358 39.93 123.00 46.63
N LEU A 359 40.15 121.89 47.34
CA LEU A 359 40.34 121.89 48.78
C LEU A 359 41.67 122.58 49.17
N ALA A 360 42.73 122.33 48.42
CA ALA A 360 44.02 123.02 48.59
C ALA A 360 43.91 124.52 48.32
N ASP A 361 43.26 124.92 47.22
CA ASP A 361 43.00 126.32 46.87
C ASP A 361 42.16 127.02 47.96
N LYS A 362 41.12 126.34 48.48
CA LYS A 362 40.33 126.82 49.61
C LYS A 362 41.19 127.04 50.85
N THR A 363 42.04 126.07 51.19
CA THR A 363 42.95 126.15 52.36
C THR A 363 43.94 127.31 52.21
N TYR A 364 44.48 127.51 51.00
CA TYR A 364 45.37 128.64 50.69
C TYR A 364 44.65 129.99 50.85
N LEU A 365 43.42 130.11 50.33
CA LEU A 365 42.61 131.31 50.49
C LEU A 365 42.29 131.60 51.97
N GLU A 366 41.96 130.57 52.75
CA GLU A 366 41.73 130.71 54.20
C GLU A 366 42.97 131.24 54.93
N GLN A 367 44.17 130.74 54.60
CA GLN A 367 45.44 131.25 55.14
C GLN A 367 45.71 132.70 54.75
N GLU A 368 45.40 133.09 53.50
CA GLU A 368 45.65 134.46 53.05
C GLU A 368 44.65 135.45 53.67
N VAL A 369 43.41 135.02 53.92
CA VAL A 369 42.45 135.78 54.74
C VAL A 369 42.97 135.99 56.15
N GLU A 370 43.53 134.95 56.79
CA GLU A 370 44.19 135.09 58.11
C GLU A 370 45.38 136.04 58.07
N ARG A 371 46.21 135.97 57.02
CA ARG A 371 47.35 136.87 56.81
C ARG A 371 46.92 138.32 56.66
N PHE A 372 45.87 138.59 55.87
CA PHE A 372 45.28 139.93 55.78
C PHE A 372 44.68 140.40 57.11
N ALA A 373 44.04 139.50 57.87
CA ALA A 373 43.53 139.81 59.21
C ALA A 373 44.66 140.10 60.22
N HIS A 374 45.83 139.49 60.06
CA HIS A 374 47.03 139.79 60.84
C HIS A 374 47.63 141.15 60.45
N LEU A 375 47.80 141.42 59.15
CA LEU A 375 48.28 142.71 58.66
C LEU A 375 47.38 143.87 59.11
N ASN A 376 46.06 143.68 59.08
CA ASN A 376 45.12 144.67 59.59
C ASN A 376 45.26 144.90 61.10
N ARG A 377 45.63 143.88 61.88
CA ARG A 377 45.93 144.01 63.31
C ARG A 377 47.22 144.80 63.54
N GLU A 378 48.29 144.49 62.80
CA GLU A 378 49.54 145.26 62.86
C GLU A 378 49.33 146.72 62.43
N TYR A 379 48.51 146.98 61.42
CA TYR A 379 48.16 148.32 60.97
C TYR A 379 47.33 149.09 62.02
N ALA A 380 46.43 148.40 62.72
CA ALA A 380 45.66 148.98 63.82
C ALA A 380 46.53 149.28 65.05
N GLU A 381 47.53 148.44 65.36
CA GLU A 381 48.52 148.69 66.42
C GLU A 381 49.45 149.86 66.07
N ALA A 382 49.91 149.97 64.81
CA ALA A 382 50.71 151.09 64.34
C ALA A 382 49.96 152.44 64.36
N LEU A 383 48.62 152.44 64.24
CA LEU A 383 47.78 153.63 64.41
C LEU A 383 47.55 154.00 65.88
N SER A 384 47.63 153.04 66.81
CA SER A 384 47.48 153.28 68.25
C SER A 384 48.70 154.01 68.84
N ASP A 385 49.90 153.75 68.32
CA ASP A 385 51.15 154.40 68.75
C ASP A 385 51.26 155.88 68.33
N GLN A 386 50.40 156.36 67.42
CA GLN A 386 50.35 157.77 66.99
C GLN A 386 49.39 158.66 67.78
N VAL A 387 48.61 158.13 68.74
CA VAL A 387 47.54 158.88 69.44
C VAL A 387 47.83 159.08 70.95
N GLN A 388 49.05 158.80 71.43
CA GLN A 388 49.52 159.19 72.78
C GLN A 388 50.64 160.26 72.78
N SER A 389 50.76 161.04 71.70
CA SER A 389 51.33 162.41 71.72
C SER A 389 50.20 163.41 71.53
#